data_AF-A0A9Q0X3B6-F1
#
_entry.id   AF-A0A9Q0X3B6-F1
#
_cell.length_a   1.000
_cell.length_b   1.000
_cell.length_c   1.000
_cell.angle_alpha   90.00
_cell.angle_beta   90.00
_cell.angle_gamma   90.00
#
_symmetry.space_group_name_H-M   'P 1'
#
loop_
_entity.id
_entity.type
_entity.pdbx_description
1 polymer ?
#
loop_
_entity_poly.entity_id
_entity_poly.type
_entity_poly.pdbx_seq_one_letter_code
_entity_poly.pdbx_strand_id
1 'polypeptide(L)'
;MEETKSKFKRICVFCGSSSGKKASYQEAAVELAKELVDRRIDLVYGGGSLGLMGLVSQAVHDGGRHVLGVIPRSLMPREVTGEPVGEVRAVSDMHQRKAEMARQADAFIALPGGYGTLEELLEVITWAQLNIHHKP
;
A
#
# COMPACT_ATOMS: atom_id res chain seq x y z
N MET A 1 30.79 4.02 2.45
CA MET A 1 29.64 4.01 1.52
C MET A 1 28.64 5.00 2.07
N GLU A 2 28.39 6.07 1.33
CA GLU A 2 27.47 7.13 1.75
C GLU A 2 26.05 6.57 1.64
N GLU A 3 25.35 6.43 2.76
CA GLU A 3 23.99 5.89 2.79
C GLU A 3 23.02 6.90 2.15
N THR A 4 22.54 6.58 0.95
CA THR A 4 21.53 7.41 0.26
C THR A 4 20.21 7.31 1.00
N LYS A 5 19.98 8.21 1.95
CA LYS A 5 18.74 8.28 2.72
C LYS A 5 17.60 8.76 1.82
N SER A 6 16.57 7.93 1.63
CA SER A 6 15.38 8.31 0.85
C SER A 6 14.71 9.55 1.44
N LYS A 7 14.20 10.43 0.56
CA LYS A 7 13.33 11.56 0.96
C LYS A 7 12.01 11.06 1.57
N PHE A 8 11.56 9.88 1.18
CA PHE A 8 10.32 9.27 1.63
C PHE A 8 10.61 8.28 2.76
N LYS A 9 9.88 8.37 3.87
CA LYS A 9 9.92 7.40 4.94
C LYS A 9 8.89 6.30 4.72
N ARG A 10 7.74 6.65 4.13
CA ARG A 10 6.62 5.73 3.96
C ARG A 10 5.87 5.99 2.68
N ILE A 11 5.59 4.95 1.91
CA ILE A 11 4.85 5.05 0.64
C ILE A 11 3.56 4.24 0.75
N CYS A 12 2.46 4.85 0.31
CA CYS A 12 1.21 4.14 0.18
C CYS A 12 1.09 3.46 -1.18
N VAL A 13 0.84 2.15 -1.18
CA VAL A 13 0.65 1.37 -2.40
C VAL A 13 -0.82 0.95 -2.52
N PHE A 14 -1.48 1.43 -3.57
CA PHE A 14 -2.78 0.96 -4.00
C PHE A 14 -2.59 -0.21 -4.97
N CYS A 15 -3.20 -1.36 -4.69
CA CYS A 15 -3.06 -2.56 -5.51
C CYS A 15 -4.25 -3.51 -5.34
N GLY A 16 -4.43 -4.45 -6.27
CA GLY A 16 -5.56 -5.37 -6.24
C GLY A 16 -5.46 -6.47 -5.18
N SER A 17 -6.62 -6.88 -4.64
CA SER A 17 -6.78 -8.11 -3.84
C SER A 17 -6.70 -9.41 -4.67
N SER A 18 -6.59 -9.29 -5.99
CA SER A 18 -6.30 -10.38 -6.92
C SER A 18 -4.90 -10.25 -7.51
N SER A 19 -4.24 -11.38 -7.77
CA SER A 19 -2.92 -11.41 -8.41
C SER A 19 -2.95 -11.04 -9.90
N GLY A 20 -4.13 -11.01 -10.51
CA GLY A 20 -4.30 -10.86 -11.95
C GLY A 20 -3.91 -12.10 -12.75
N LYS A 21 -3.90 -12.00 -14.09
CA LYS A 21 -3.72 -13.14 -15.00
C LYS A 21 -2.30 -13.28 -15.57
N LYS A 22 -1.46 -12.25 -15.46
CA LYS A 22 -0.11 -12.20 -16.04
C LYS A 22 0.91 -12.17 -14.91
N ALA A 23 1.88 -13.08 -14.94
CA ALA A 23 2.98 -13.17 -13.97
C ALA A 23 3.70 -11.83 -13.74
N SER A 24 3.79 -11.00 -14.79
CA SER A 24 4.40 -9.68 -14.73
C SER A 24 3.76 -8.72 -13.71
N TYR A 25 2.52 -8.95 -13.29
CA TYR A 25 1.89 -8.14 -12.22
C TYR A 25 2.40 -8.54 -10.84
N GLN A 26 2.56 -9.83 -10.59
CA GLN A 26 3.15 -10.35 -9.35
C GLN A 26 4.63 -9.98 -9.26
N GLU A 27 5.37 -10.14 -10.36
CA GLU A 27 6.78 -9.75 -10.45
C GLU A 27 6.96 -8.28 -10.12
N ALA A 28 6.16 -7.39 -10.74
CA ALA A 28 6.21 -5.96 -10.45
C ALA A 28 5.90 -5.61 -8.99
N ALA A 29 4.98 -6.34 -8.33
CA ALA A 29 4.68 -6.11 -6.91
C ALA A 29 5.87 -6.47 -6.01
N VAL A 30 6.57 -7.57 -6.31
CA VAL A 30 7.76 -8.02 -5.58
C VAL A 30 8.96 -7.11 -5.87
N GLU A 31 9.14 -6.69 -7.12
CA GLU A 31 10.18 -5.73 -7.50
C GLU A 31 9.98 -4.40 -6.79
N LEU A 32 8.75 -3.85 -6.78
CA LEU A 32 8.46 -2.64 -6.03
C LEU A 32 8.78 -2.80 -4.54
N ALA A 33 8.39 -3.92 -3.92
CA ALA A 33 8.70 -4.18 -2.52
C ALA A 33 10.21 -4.17 -2.24
N LYS A 34 11.02 -4.80 -3.10
CA LYS A 34 12.49 -4.77 -2.99
C LYS A 34 13.03 -3.35 -3.08
N GLU A 35 12.53 -2.55 -4.02
CA GLU A 35 12.95 -1.15 -4.17
C GLU A 35 12.61 -0.30 -2.92
N LEU A 36 11.48 -0.57 -2.26
CA LEU A 36 11.12 0.05 -0.99
C LEU A 36 12.09 -0.38 0.13
N VAL A 37 12.38 -1.68 0.23
CA VAL A 37 13.28 -2.27 1.23
C VAL A 37 14.69 -1.69 1.10
N ASP A 38 15.26 -1.70 -0.10
CA ASP A 38 16.62 -1.22 -0.38
C ASP A 38 16.79 0.26 -0.04
N ARG A 39 15.72 1.05 -0.22
CA ARG A 39 15.68 2.48 0.12
C ARG A 39 15.26 2.76 1.56
N ARG A 40 15.04 1.71 2.37
CA ARG A 40 14.59 1.78 3.76
C ARG A 40 13.26 2.52 3.92
N ILE A 41 12.33 2.29 3.01
CA ILE A 41 10.98 2.88 2.99
C ILE A 41 9.98 1.90 3.57
N ASP A 42 9.08 2.38 4.42
CA ASP A 42 7.98 1.60 5.00
C ASP A 42 6.75 1.60 4.09
N LEU A 43 5.91 0.57 4.22
CA LEU A 43 4.70 0.40 3.42
C LEU A 43 3.44 0.83 4.17
N VAL A 44 2.58 1.58 3.50
CA VAL A 44 1.15 1.73 3.85
C VAL A 44 0.31 1.12 2.74
N TYR A 45 -0.73 0.39 3.10
CA TYR A 45 -1.62 -0.20 2.09
C TYR A 45 -3.01 -0.53 2.67
N GLY A 46 -3.86 -1.16 1.85
CA GLY A 46 -5.26 -1.49 2.19
C GLY A 46 -5.45 -2.65 3.18
N GLY A 47 -4.39 -3.27 3.68
CA GLY A 47 -4.47 -4.27 4.76
C GLY A 47 -4.89 -5.68 4.35
N GLY A 48 -5.08 -5.98 3.07
CA GLY A 48 -5.47 -7.32 2.61
C GLY A 48 -4.31 -8.30 2.47
N SER A 49 -4.52 -9.59 2.77
CA SER A 49 -3.47 -10.63 2.70
C SER A 49 -3.43 -11.38 1.36
N LEU A 50 -4.32 -11.04 0.42
CA LEU A 50 -4.49 -11.75 -0.85
C LEU A 50 -3.99 -10.94 -2.05
N GLY A 51 -3.75 -11.63 -3.16
CA GLY A 51 -3.39 -11.00 -4.43
C GLY A 51 -2.10 -10.19 -4.38
N LEU A 52 -2.06 -9.07 -5.08
CA LEU A 52 -0.88 -8.19 -5.08
C LEU A 52 -0.66 -7.53 -3.72
N MET A 53 -1.72 -7.26 -2.97
CA MET A 53 -1.64 -6.75 -1.59
C MET A 53 -0.85 -7.69 -0.67
N GLY A 54 -1.13 -9.00 -0.74
CA GLY A 54 -0.37 -9.99 0.01
C GLY A 54 1.09 -10.06 -0.41
N LEU A 55 1.36 -10.04 -1.72
CA LEU A 55 2.73 -10.12 -2.25
C LEU A 55 3.58 -8.91 -1.85
N VAL A 56 3.07 -7.69 -2.01
CA VAL A 56 3.84 -6.49 -1.67
C VAL A 56 4.05 -6.37 -0.17
N SER A 57 3.03 -6.67 0.64
CA SER A 57 3.14 -6.57 2.10
C SER A 57 4.10 -7.61 2.66
N GLN A 58 4.03 -8.86 2.22
CA GLN A 58 4.94 -9.92 2.65
C GLN A 58 6.38 -9.60 2.27
N ALA A 59 6.64 -9.22 1.01
CA ALA A 59 7.99 -8.93 0.55
C ALA A 59 8.63 -7.73 1.28
N VAL A 60 7.85 -6.69 1.61
CA VAL A 60 8.35 -5.56 2.43
C VAL A 60 8.64 -6.01 3.86
N HIS A 61 7.76 -6.83 4.45
CA HIS A 61 7.94 -7.34 5.81
C HIS A 61 9.17 -8.25 5.93
N ASP A 62 9.34 -9.18 5.00
CA ASP A 62 10.49 -10.09 4.93
C ASP A 62 11.81 -9.32 4.74
N GLY A 63 11.76 -8.18 4.05
CA GLY A 63 12.85 -7.22 3.94
C GLY A 63 13.14 -6.39 5.20
N GLY A 64 12.42 -6.64 6.30
CA GLY A 64 12.65 -5.98 7.59
C GLY A 64 12.15 -4.53 7.67
N ARG A 65 11.24 -4.13 6.77
CA ARG A 65 10.59 -2.81 6.81
C ARG A 65 9.24 -2.87 7.51
N HIS A 66 8.78 -1.73 8.01
CA HIS A 66 7.47 -1.67 8.66
C HIS A 66 6.35 -1.70 7.61
N VAL A 67 5.29 -2.45 7.91
CA VAL A 67 4.09 -2.57 7.09
C VAL A 67 2.89 -2.13 7.93
N LEU A 68 2.13 -1.16 7.41
CA LEU A 68 0.89 -0.68 7.99
C LEU A 68 -0.28 -0.93 7.03
N GLY A 69 -1.14 -1.89 7.37
CA GLY A 69 -2.41 -2.11 6.72
C GLY A 69 -3.52 -1.27 7.36
N VAL A 70 -4.29 -0.54 6.55
CA VAL A 70 -5.48 0.17 7.01
C VAL A 70 -6.71 -0.46 6.38
N ILE A 71 -7.62 -0.99 7.21
CA ILE A 71 -8.75 -1.76 6.72
C ILE A 71 -10.04 -1.43 7.50
N PRO A 72 -11.19 -1.25 6.83
CA PRO A 72 -12.48 -1.16 7.51
C PRO A 72 -12.80 -2.48 8.22
N ARG A 73 -13.35 -2.38 9.45
CA ARG A 73 -13.75 -3.57 10.24
C ARG A 73 -14.68 -4.51 9.48
N SER A 74 -15.53 -3.98 8.61
CA SER A 74 -16.46 -4.74 7.78
C SER A 74 -15.80 -5.59 6.69
N LEU A 75 -14.57 -5.25 6.27
CA LEU A 75 -13.83 -5.97 5.23
C LEU A 75 -12.81 -6.97 5.78
N MET A 76 -12.45 -6.86 7.06
CA MET A 76 -11.46 -7.74 7.70
C MET A 76 -11.74 -9.25 7.47
N PRO A 77 -12.97 -9.77 7.66
CA PRO A 77 -13.22 -11.21 7.49
C PRO A 77 -13.06 -11.72 6.06
N ARG A 78 -13.06 -10.82 5.06
CA ARG A 78 -12.98 -11.17 3.63
C ARG A 78 -11.57 -10.99 3.07
N GLU A 79 -10.87 -9.95 3.50
CA GLU A 79 -9.61 -9.52 2.92
C GLU A 79 -8.39 -9.95 3.77
N VAL A 80 -8.59 -10.26 5.06
CA VAL A 80 -7.52 -10.70 5.97
C VAL A 80 -7.75 -12.17 6.30
N THR A 81 -6.96 -13.04 5.69
CA THR A 81 -6.97 -14.48 5.92
C THR A 81 -5.68 -14.88 6.63
N GLY A 82 -5.81 -15.53 7.80
CA GLY A 82 -4.66 -15.92 8.61
C GLY A 82 -4.11 -14.76 9.46
N GLU A 83 -2.81 -14.80 9.75
CA GLU A 83 -2.15 -13.74 10.49
C GLU A 83 -1.84 -12.54 9.59
N PRO A 84 -2.13 -11.30 10.04
CA PRO A 84 -1.84 -10.12 9.27
C PRO A 84 -0.33 -9.88 9.15
N VAL A 85 0.10 -9.41 7.98
CA VAL A 85 1.48 -8.97 7.77
C VAL A 85 1.66 -7.56 8.33
N GLY A 86 2.49 -7.42 9.37
CA GLY A 86 2.78 -6.15 10.02
C GLY A 86 1.67 -5.63 10.93
N GLU A 87 1.56 -4.30 11.07
CA GLU A 87 0.52 -3.64 11.86
C GLU A 87 -0.77 -3.53 11.03
N VAL A 88 -1.92 -3.85 11.62
CA VAL A 88 -3.23 -3.60 11.01
C VAL A 88 -4.04 -2.62 11.85
N ARG A 89 -4.45 -1.53 11.21
CA ARG A 89 -5.30 -0.49 11.77
C ARG A 89 -6.73 -0.64 11.25
N ALA A 90 -7.62 -1.06 12.15
CA ALA A 90 -9.03 -1.19 11.86
C ALA A 90 -9.77 0.16 11.97
N VAL A 91 -10.45 0.57 10.90
CA VAL A 91 -11.23 1.84 10.82
C VAL A 91 -12.74 1.59 10.65
N SER A 92 -13.58 2.62 10.78
CA SER A 92 -15.04 2.45 10.69
C SER A 92 -15.54 2.22 9.26
N ASP A 93 -14.96 2.91 8.28
CA ASP A 93 -15.47 2.98 6.91
C ASP A 93 -14.38 3.25 5.87
N MET A 94 -14.78 3.25 4.59
CA MET A 94 -13.87 3.47 3.46
C MET A 94 -13.30 4.89 3.40
N HIS A 95 -14.02 5.91 3.86
CA HIS A 95 -13.48 7.27 3.87
C HIS A 95 -12.38 7.41 4.90
N GLN A 96 -12.59 6.89 6.11
CA GLN A 96 -11.54 6.84 7.13
C GLN A 96 -10.33 6.03 6.66
N ARG A 97 -10.55 4.92 5.94
CA ARG A 97 -9.47 4.11 5.37
C ARG A 97 -8.57 4.97 4.48
N LYS A 98 -9.15 5.64 3.47
CA LYS A 98 -8.39 6.45 2.51
C LYS A 98 -7.73 7.66 3.17
N ALA A 99 -8.45 8.35 4.04
CA ALA A 99 -7.91 9.48 4.81
C ALA A 99 -6.71 9.07 5.67
N GLU A 100 -6.80 7.92 6.36
CA GLU A 100 -5.71 7.42 7.19
C GLU A 100 -4.51 6.93 6.36
N MET A 101 -4.75 6.23 5.24
CA MET A 101 -3.69 5.84 4.32
C MET A 101 -2.93 7.06 3.78
N ALA A 102 -3.66 8.08 3.33
CA ALA A 102 -3.08 9.32 2.84
C ALA A 102 -2.36 10.13 3.92
N ARG A 103 -2.85 10.11 5.17
CA ARG A 103 -2.19 10.77 6.30
C ARG A 103 -0.85 10.13 6.65
N GLN A 104 -0.75 8.81 6.52
CA GLN A 104 0.44 8.05 6.90
C GLN A 104 1.53 8.02 5.81
N ALA A 105 1.23 8.40 4.58
CA ALA A 105 2.15 8.30 3.45
C ALA A 105 2.86 9.61 3.12
N ASP A 106 4.08 9.53 2.57
CA ASP A 106 4.79 10.66 1.98
C ASP A 106 4.60 10.73 0.45
N ALA A 107 4.23 9.62 -0.18
CA ALA A 107 3.96 9.48 -1.61
C ALA A 107 3.01 8.29 -1.89
N PHE A 108 2.48 8.23 -3.10
CA PHE A 108 1.53 7.21 -3.55
C PHE A 108 2.03 6.44 -4.78
N ILE A 109 1.76 5.14 -4.83
CA ILE A 109 2.02 4.30 -6.01
C ILE A 109 0.79 3.45 -6.27
N ALA A 110 0.38 3.35 -7.54
CA ALA A 110 -0.63 2.41 -7.98
C ALA A 110 0.02 1.26 -8.77
N LEU A 111 -0.12 0.04 -8.26
CA LEU A 111 0.13 -1.19 -9.01
C LEU A 111 -1.15 -1.61 -9.77
N PRO A 112 -1.07 -2.61 -10.67
CA PRO A 112 -2.26 -3.15 -11.32
C PRO A 112 -3.36 -3.51 -10.31
N GLY A 113 -4.60 -3.16 -10.63
CA GLY A 113 -5.73 -3.34 -9.72
C GLY A 113 -7.07 -3.13 -10.42
N GLY A 114 -8.14 -3.32 -9.66
CA GLY A 114 -9.51 -3.13 -10.12
C GLY A 114 -10.03 -1.72 -9.85
N TYR A 115 -11.35 -1.59 -9.76
CA TYR A 115 -12.02 -0.31 -9.49
C TYR A 115 -11.61 0.33 -8.17
N GLY A 116 -11.35 -0.46 -7.12
CA GLY A 116 -10.87 0.07 -5.84
C GLY A 116 -9.55 0.82 -5.97
N THR A 117 -8.59 0.23 -6.69
CA THR A 117 -7.28 0.87 -6.95
C THR A 117 -7.42 2.14 -7.78
N LEU A 118 -8.31 2.15 -8.78
CA LEU A 118 -8.58 3.35 -9.57
C LEU A 118 -9.24 4.46 -8.75
N GLU A 119 -10.19 4.09 -7.89
CA GLU A 119 -10.88 5.03 -7.00
C GLU A 119 -9.92 5.68 -6.01
N GLU A 120 -9.07 4.89 -5.36
CA GLU A 120 -8.03 5.36 -4.45
C GLU A 120 -7.02 6.28 -5.17
N LEU A 121 -6.58 5.90 -6.38
CA LEU A 121 -5.63 6.69 -7.18
C LEU A 121 -6.24 8.04 -7.62
N LEU A 122 -7.46 8.02 -8.17
CA LEU A 122 -8.12 9.23 -8.65
C LEU A 122 -8.40 10.22 -7.51
N GLU A 123 -8.70 9.72 -6.32
CA GLU A 123 -8.90 10.57 -5.15
C GLU A 123 -7.63 11.34 -4.78
N VAL A 124 -6.48 10.67 -4.64
CA VAL A 124 -5.22 11.35 -4.29
C VAL A 124 -4.72 12.28 -5.40
N ILE A 125 -4.97 11.94 -6.67
CA ILE A 125 -4.68 12.85 -7.79
C ILE A 125 -5.55 14.11 -7.68
N THR A 126 -6.84 13.94 -7.39
CA THR A 126 -7.77 15.06 -7.22
C THR A 126 -7.37 15.93 -6.03
N TRP A 127 -6.94 15.33 -4.93
CA TRP A 127 -6.46 16.07 -3.75
C TRP A 127 -5.19 16.86 -4.05
N ALA A 128 -4.25 16.31 -4.82
CA ALA A 128 -3.09 17.04 -5.30
C ALA A 128 -3.50 18.23 -6.19
N GLN A 129 -4.43 18.01 -7.14
CA GLN A 129 -4.93 19.06 -8.02
C GLN A 129 -5.62 20.20 -7.25
N LEU A 130 -6.32 19.88 -6.17
CA LEU A 130 -6.99 20.84 -5.29
C LEU A 130 -6.06 21.47 -4.24
N ASN A 131 -4.75 21.17 -4.27
CA ASN A 131 -3.77 21.61 -3.28
C ASN A 131 -4.07 21.17 -1.83
N ILE A 132 -4.78 20.05 -1.65
CA ILE A 132 -5.01 19.43 -0.34
C ILE A 132 -3.72 18.75 0.15
N HIS A 133 -2.86 18.28 -0.77
CA HIS A 133 -1.49 17.86 -0.47
C HIS A 133 -0.54 18.13 -1.64
N HIS A 134 0.76 17.99 -1.38
CA HIS A 134 1.83 18.09 -2.37
C HIS A 134 2.70 16.82 -2.46
N LYS A 135 2.17 15.71 -1.95
CA LYS A 135 2.79 14.38 -2.02
C LYS A 135 2.77 13.87 -3.47
N PRO A 136 3.88 13.30 -3.98
CA PRO A 136 3.92 12.73 -5.32
C PRO A 136 3.19 11.40 -5.40
#